data_AF-A0A918HUS7-F1
#
_entry.id   AF-A0A918HUS7-F1
#
_cell.length_a   1.000
_cell.length_b   1.000
_cell.length_c   1.000
_cell.angle_alpha   90.00
_cell.angle_beta   90.00
_cell.angle_gamma   90.00
#
_symmetry.space_group_name_H-M   'P 1'
#
loop_
_entity.id
_entity.type
_entity.pdbx_description
1 polymer ?
#
loop_
_entity_poly.entity_id
_entity_poly.type
_entity_poly.pdbx_seq_one_letter_code
_entity_poly.pdbx_strand_id
1 'polypeptide(L)'
;MAFTIPLPSPRSPFGGEGVARWYEHELGWATAQEGAGGPVELLTGLRFDALELPAAAGYAVLRRLGGRWPVALAGRRMRLLVAAGAADELPGLLDWLDWGGIALDLVALGAGDRMTAPVPPGWSGSGSPDAVSWLRPPEPGREVEPTLPAMAAVAGGVGAPCLVRLVDAAASECHRVRLLGAYRAQRLASS
;
A
#
# COMPACT_ATOMS: atom_id res chain seq x y z
N MET A 1 -37.32 -44.11 1.13
CA MET A 1 -37.12 -42.88 0.33
C MET A 1 -36.03 -42.07 1.02
N ALA A 2 -34.87 -41.91 0.37
CA ALA A 2 -33.72 -41.22 0.92
C ALA A 2 -33.85 -39.72 0.66
N PHE A 3 -33.96 -38.91 1.73
CA PHE A 3 -33.80 -37.47 1.65
C PHE A 3 -32.33 -37.15 1.87
N THR A 4 -31.55 -37.11 0.80
CA THR A 4 -30.21 -36.55 0.82
C THR A 4 -30.36 -35.03 0.94
N ILE A 5 -30.24 -34.51 2.15
CA ILE A 5 -30.08 -33.07 2.38
C ILE A 5 -28.70 -32.70 1.79
N PRO A 6 -28.60 -31.85 0.77
CA PRO A 6 -27.30 -31.39 0.31
C PRO A 6 -26.67 -30.59 1.46
N LEU A 7 -25.59 -31.12 2.04
CA LEU A 7 -24.75 -30.34 2.94
C LEU A 7 -24.27 -29.11 2.16
N PRO A 8 -24.44 -27.88 2.69
CA PRO A 8 -23.82 -26.72 2.08
C PRO A 8 -22.31 -26.97 2.07
N SER A 9 -21.70 -26.88 0.88
CA SER A 9 -20.25 -26.97 0.71
C SER A 9 -19.56 -26.07 1.73
N PRO A 10 -18.43 -26.50 2.34
CA PRO A 10 -17.63 -25.59 3.14
C PRO A 10 -17.28 -24.39 2.27
N ARG A 11 -17.81 -23.21 2.60
CA ARG A 11 -17.46 -21.96 1.93
C ARG A 11 -15.95 -21.86 2.02
N SER A 12 -15.27 -21.97 0.89
CA SER A 12 -13.85 -21.65 0.81
C SER A 12 -13.66 -20.27 1.45
N PRO A 13 -12.89 -20.13 2.53
CA PRO A 13 -12.60 -18.82 3.13
C PRO A 13 -11.85 -17.88 2.16
N PHE A 14 -11.48 -18.38 0.97
CA PHE A 14 -10.60 -17.79 -0.03
C PHE A 14 -11.31 -16.90 -1.08
N GLY A 15 -12.57 -16.51 -0.87
CA GLY A 15 -13.29 -15.57 -1.73
C GLY A 15 -13.14 -14.11 -1.27
N GLY A 16 -13.49 -13.15 -2.15
CA GLY A 16 -13.45 -11.71 -1.83
C GLY A 16 -14.16 -11.35 -0.53
N GLU A 17 -15.34 -11.92 -0.26
CA GLU A 17 -16.07 -11.70 1.00
C GLU A 17 -15.30 -12.13 2.26
N GLY A 18 -14.48 -13.18 2.17
CA GLY A 18 -13.65 -13.66 3.30
C GLY A 18 -12.52 -12.67 3.60
N VAL A 19 -11.90 -12.13 2.55
CA VAL A 19 -10.87 -11.10 2.67
C VAL A 19 -11.45 -9.80 3.23
N ALA A 20 -12.60 -9.34 2.72
CA ALA A 20 -13.29 -8.15 3.21
C ALA A 20 -13.60 -8.24 4.70
N ARG A 21 -14.22 -9.35 5.13
CA ARG A 21 -14.53 -9.59 6.56
C ARG A 21 -13.28 -9.59 7.43
N TRP A 22 -12.18 -10.17 6.97
CA TRP A 22 -10.93 -10.17 7.73
C TRP A 22 -10.41 -8.75 7.97
N TYR A 23 -10.39 -7.90 6.94
CA TYR A 23 -9.95 -6.50 7.07
C TYR A 23 -10.87 -5.69 7.98
N GLU A 24 -12.18 -5.84 7.84
CA GLU A 24 -13.16 -5.13 8.66
C GLU A 24 -13.10 -5.55 10.13
N HIS A 25 -12.90 -6.86 10.40
CA HIS A 25 -12.94 -7.39 11.76
C HIS A 25 -11.59 -7.31 12.48
N GLU A 26 -10.49 -7.69 11.82
CA GLU A 26 -9.18 -7.79 12.47
C GLU A 26 -8.41 -6.47 12.49
N LEU A 27 -8.66 -5.60 11.50
CA LEU A 27 -7.97 -4.31 11.37
C LEU A 27 -8.92 -3.12 11.48
N GLY A 28 -10.24 -3.33 11.43
CA GLY A 28 -11.21 -2.23 11.47
C GLY A 28 -11.17 -1.35 10.23
N TRP A 29 -10.69 -1.86 9.09
CA TRP A 29 -10.51 -1.10 7.85
C TRP A 29 -11.75 -1.25 6.96
N ALA A 30 -12.25 -0.12 6.45
CA ALA A 30 -13.39 -0.13 5.56
C ALA A 30 -13.01 -0.71 4.20
N THR A 31 -13.84 -1.64 3.71
CA THR A 31 -13.64 -2.29 2.42
C THR A 31 -14.76 -1.97 1.44
N ALA A 32 -14.44 -2.05 0.16
CA ALA A 32 -15.38 -2.02 -0.95
C ALA A 32 -15.08 -3.19 -1.89
N GLN A 33 -16.05 -3.55 -2.73
CA GLN A 33 -15.86 -4.55 -3.77
C GLN A 33 -16.59 -4.08 -5.02
N GLU A 34 -15.89 -4.06 -6.16
CA GLU A 34 -16.52 -3.81 -7.45
C GLU A 34 -17.26 -5.06 -7.93
N GLY A 35 -18.58 -5.05 -7.83
CA GLY A 35 -19.44 -6.12 -8.32
C GLY A 35 -19.30 -7.44 -7.56
N ALA A 36 -20.07 -8.44 -8.00
CA ALA A 36 -20.03 -9.77 -7.41
C ALA A 36 -18.77 -10.52 -7.86
N GLY A 37 -17.80 -10.68 -6.94
CA GLY A 37 -16.56 -11.42 -7.19
C GLY A 37 -15.38 -10.59 -7.69
N GLY A 38 -15.50 -9.26 -7.71
CA GLY A 38 -14.36 -8.38 -7.96
C GLY A 38 -13.33 -8.39 -6.81
N PRO A 39 -12.14 -7.81 -7.03
CA PRO A 39 -11.15 -7.69 -5.97
C PRO A 39 -11.69 -6.82 -4.83
N VAL A 40 -11.32 -7.16 -3.60
CA VAL A 40 -11.59 -6.31 -2.44
C VAL A 40 -10.68 -5.10 -2.52
N GLU A 41 -11.24 -3.93 -2.23
CA GLU A 41 -10.53 -2.65 -2.16
C GLU A 41 -10.62 -2.10 -0.74
N LEU A 42 -9.53 -1.52 -0.24
CA LEU A 42 -9.46 -0.80 1.01
C LEU A 42 -9.68 0.69 0.74
N LEU A 43 -10.55 1.33 1.51
CA LEU A 43 -10.79 2.77 1.41
C LEU A 43 -9.67 3.54 2.13
N THR A 44 -9.03 4.47 1.42
CA THR A 44 -8.00 5.37 1.97
C THR A 44 -8.60 6.68 2.50
N GLY A 45 -7.85 7.44 3.30
CA GLY A 45 -8.29 8.68 3.95
C GLY A 45 -9.26 8.54 5.11
N LEU A 46 -9.52 7.31 5.56
CA LEU A 46 -10.30 7.04 6.78
C LEU A 46 -9.38 6.75 7.97
N ARG A 47 -8.59 5.67 7.86
CA ARG A 47 -7.64 5.24 8.90
C ARG A 47 -6.19 5.40 8.48
N PHE A 48 -5.94 5.40 7.17
CA PHE A 48 -4.62 5.54 6.59
C PHE A 48 -4.76 6.13 5.18
N ASP A 49 -3.69 6.77 4.72
CA ASP A 49 -3.44 7.07 3.32
C ASP A 49 -2.36 6.12 2.80
N ALA A 50 -2.16 6.09 1.48
CA ALA A 50 -1.08 5.30 0.88
C ALA A 50 -0.27 6.11 -0.12
N LEU A 51 1.06 5.96 -0.05
CA LEU A 51 1.97 6.46 -1.07
C LEU A 51 2.32 5.31 -2.03
N GLU A 52 1.90 5.45 -3.28
CA GLU A 52 2.21 4.52 -4.34
C GLU A 52 3.40 5.00 -5.18
N LEU A 53 4.39 4.13 -5.36
CA LEU A 53 5.63 4.42 -6.07
C LEU A 53 6.17 3.19 -6.81
N PRO A 54 7.15 3.34 -7.73
CA PRO A 54 7.80 2.19 -8.36
C PRO A 54 8.39 1.26 -7.30
N ALA A 55 8.17 -0.06 -7.44
CA ALA A 55 8.65 -1.02 -6.47
C ALA A 55 10.17 -0.93 -6.25
N ALA A 56 10.93 -0.68 -7.33
CA ALA A 56 12.38 -0.48 -7.25
C ALA A 56 12.78 0.71 -6.36
N ALA A 57 12.02 1.81 -6.39
CA ALA A 57 12.24 2.96 -5.51
C ALA A 57 11.82 2.61 -4.07
N GLY A 58 10.66 1.98 -3.92
CA GLY A 58 10.14 1.52 -2.61
C GLY A 58 11.13 0.63 -1.86
N TYR A 59 11.74 -0.36 -2.49
CA TYR A 59 12.76 -1.20 -1.85
C TYR A 59 13.97 -0.40 -1.35
N ALA A 60 14.40 0.61 -2.11
CA ALA A 60 15.50 1.48 -1.70
C ALA A 60 15.11 2.36 -0.50
N VAL A 61 13.89 2.89 -0.48
CA VAL A 61 13.31 3.62 0.66
C VAL A 61 13.29 2.75 1.91
N LEU A 62 12.78 1.51 1.82
CA LEU A 62 12.72 0.58 2.97
C LEU A 62 14.11 0.24 3.51
N ARG A 63 15.11 0.14 2.64
CA ARG A 63 16.52 -0.04 3.02
C ARG A 63 17.08 1.19 3.74
N ARG A 64 16.72 2.41 3.31
CA ARG A 64 17.21 3.67 3.85
C ARG A 64 16.59 4.02 5.20
N LEU A 65 15.28 3.81 5.35
CA LEU A 65 14.51 4.29 6.50
C LEU A 65 14.23 3.20 7.56
N GLY A 66 14.36 1.92 7.23
CA GLY A 66 14.21 0.82 8.20
C GLY A 66 12.76 0.56 8.61
N GLY A 67 12.53 0.34 9.91
CA GLY A 67 11.23 0.26 10.59
C GLY A 67 10.24 -0.87 10.24
N ARG A 68 9.13 -0.89 10.99
CA ARG A 68 8.08 -1.92 10.96
C ARG A 68 6.70 -1.32 10.64
N TRP A 69 6.63 -0.45 9.65
CA TRP A 69 5.34 0.05 9.15
C TRP A 69 4.80 -0.82 8.01
N PRO A 70 3.48 -0.80 7.76
CA PRO A 70 2.86 -1.66 6.77
C PRO A 70 3.23 -1.27 5.34
N VAL A 71 3.54 -2.28 4.52
CA VAL A 71 3.93 -2.11 3.13
C VAL A 71 3.35 -3.21 2.27
N ALA A 72 2.66 -2.83 1.21
CA ALA A 72 2.11 -3.73 0.21
C ALA A 72 2.84 -3.63 -1.13
N LEU A 73 2.88 -4.73 -1.88
CA LEU A 73 3.41 -4.82 -3.23
C LEU A 73 2.29 -5.22 -4.19
N ALA A 74 2.10 -4.41 -5.24
CA ALA A 74 1.14 -4.60 -6.32
C ALA A 74 1.89 -4.64 -7.65
N GLY A 75 2.35 -5.82 -8.06
CA GLY A 75 3.16 -6.00 -9.26
C GLY A 75 4.43 -5.14 -9.26
N ARG A 76 4.48 -4.12 -10.13
CA ARG A 76 5.61 -3.17 -10.25
C ARG A 76 5.49 -1.94 -9.36
N ARG A 77 4.41 -1.80 -8.60
CA ARG A 77 4.15 -0.67 -7.71
C ARG A 77 4.20 -1.15 -6.26
N MET A 78 4.72 -0.31 -5.39
CA MET A 78 4.71 -0.52 -3.94
C MET A 78 3.79 0.52 -3.31
N ARG A 79 3.07 0.13 -2.27
CA ARG A 79 2.18 1.01 -1.49
C ARG A 79 2.69 1.06 -0.06
N LEU A 80 3.13 2.25 0.36
CA LEU A 80 3.58 2.54 1.71
C LEU A 80 2.40 3.16 2.46
N LEU A 81 1.91 2.50 3.51
CA LEU A 81 0.83 3.07 4.31
C LEU A 81 1.39 4.20 5.16
N VAL A 82 0.65 5.31 5.20
CA VAL A 82 0.96 6.54 5.94
C VAL A 82 -0.29 7.03 6.67
N ALA A 83 -0.13 7.92 7.65
CA ALA A 83 -1.26 8.41 8.42
C ALA A 83 -2.31 9.08 7.52
N ALA A 84 -3.59 8.96 7.87
CA ALA A 84 -4.66 9.65 7.15
C ALA A 84 -4.43 11.18 7.15
N GLY A 85 -4.64 11.82 6.00
CA GLY A 85 -4.34 13.23 5.74
C GLY A 85 -2.96 13.48 5.13
N ALA A 86 -2.05 12.49 5.14
CA ALA A 86 -0.74 12.62 4.50
C ALA A 86 -0.82 12.80 2.98
N ALA A 87 -1.88 12.31 2.35
CA ALA A 87 -2.11 12.49 0.91
C ALA A 87 -2.34 13.97 0.56
N ASP A 88 -3.10 14.70 1.39
CA ASP A 88 -3.41 16.11 1.19
C ASP A 88 -2.16 17.00 1.44
N GLU A 89 -1.27 16.55 2.32
CA GLU A 89 -0.02 17.25 2.61
C GLU A 89 1.08 17.01 1.58
N LEU A 90 0.99 15.91 0.80
CA LEU A 90 2.04 15.50 -0.12
C LEU A 90 2.43 16.59 -1.14
N PRO A 91 1.51 17.29 -1.83
CA PRO A 91 1.88 18.32 -2.79
C PRO A 91 2.69 19.45 -2.15
N GLY A 92 2.22 19.98 -1.01
CA GLY A 92 2.91 21.04 -0.28
C GLY A 92 4.28 20.59 0.25
N LEU A 93 4.41 19.34 0.67
CA LEU A 93 5.70 18.76 1.09
C LEU A 93 6.67 18.61 -0.08
N LEU A 94 6.20 18.15 -1.24
CA LEU A 94 7.04 18.03 -2.45
C LEU A 94 7.52 19.40 -2.92
N ASP A 95 6.63 20.41 -2.91
CA ASP A 95 7.00 21.78 -3.25
C ASP A 95 8.02 22.35 -2.26
N TRP A 96 7.81 22.15 -0.96
CA TRP A 96 8.74 22.60 0.08
C TRP A 96 10.12 21.93 0.01
N LEU A 97 10.17 20.67 -0.41
CA LEU A 97 11.41 19.90 -0.61
C LEU A 97 12.06 20.14 -1.98
N ASP A 98 11.61 21.14 -2.74
CA ASP A 98 12.09 21.46 -4.11
C ASP A 98 11.91 20.33 -5.14
N TRP A 99 10.98 19.41 -4.89
CA TRP A 99 10.58 18.34 -5.80
C TRP A 99 9.37 18.70 -6.68
N GLY A 100 8.75 19.86 -6.43
CA GLY A 100 7.60 20.37 -7.17
C GLY A 100 7.81 20.37 -8.69
N GLY A 101 6.80 19.93 -9.44
CA GLY A 101 6.83 19.88 -10.91
C GLY A 101 7.67 18.75 -11.53
N ILE A 102 8.37 17.94 -10.72
CA ILE A 102 9.09 16.76 -11.21
C ILE A 102 8.13 15.57 -11.26
N ALA A 103 7.97 14.95 -12.44
CA ALA A 103 7.17 13.72 -12.56
C ALA A 103 7.92 12.53 -11.93
N LEU A 104 7.74 12.35 -10.62
CA LEU A 104 8.39 11.34 -9.78
C LEU A 104 7.73 9.96 -9.86
N ASP A 105 6.60 9.82 -10.57
CA ASP A 105 5.81 8.57 -10.53
C ASP A 105 5.41 8.17 -9.09
N LEU A 106 5.31 9.17 -8.20
CA LEU A 106 4.84 9.07 -6.83
C LEU A 106 3.39 9.57 -6.79
N VAL A 107 2.47 8.76 -6.27
CA VAL A 107 1.04 9.04 -6.20
C VAL A 107 0.59 8.88 -4.75
N ALA A 108 -0.17 9.84 -4.23
CA ALA A 108 -0.87 9.64 -2.97
C ALA A 108 -2.29 9.14 -3.24
N LEU A 109 -2.73 8.18 -2.42
CA LEU A 109 -4.10 7.71 -2.34
C LEU A 109 -4.66 8.19 -1.00
N GLY A 110 -5.57 9.16 -1.06
CA GLY A 110 -6.12 9.88 0.08
C GLY A 110 -7.60 9.59 0.30
N ALA A 111 -8.32 10.56 0.86
CA ALA A 111 -9.75 10.45 1.08
C ALA A 111 -10.53 10.25 -0.22
N GLY A 112 -11.33 9.18 -0.25
CA GLY A 112 -12.16 8.82 -1.40
C GLY A 112 -11.45 7.94 -2.44
N ASP A 113 -10.13 7.80 -2.35
CA ASP A 113 -9.37 6.83 -3.13
C ASP A 113 -9.50 5.41 -2.56
N ARG A 114 -8.99 4.46 -3.33
CA ARG A 114 -9.03 3.04 -3.01
C ARG A 114 -7.73 2.36 -3.38
N MET A 115 -7.34 1.39 -2.57
CA MET A 115 -6.25 0.47 -2.93
C MET A 115 -6.75 -0.97 -2.87
N THR A 116 -6.45 -1.76 -3.90
CA THR A 116 -6.67 -3.21 -3.85
C THR A 116 -6.11 -3.81 -2.57
N ALA A 117 -6.95 -4.55 -1.85
CA ALA A 117 -6.63 -5.16 -0.58
C ALA A 117 -5.56 -6.24 -0.78
N PRO A 118 -4.43 -6.17 -0.06
CA PRO A 118 -3.44 -7.23 -0.11
C PRO A 118 -4.03 -8.54 0.45
N VAL A 119 -3.50 -9.68 0.02
CA VAL A 119 -3.91 -10.96 0.58
C VAL A 119 -3.56 -10.99 2.09
N PRO A 120 -4.51 -11.34 2.98
CA PRO A 120 -4.24 -11.44 4.41
C PRO A 120 -3.06 -12.37 4.74
N PRO A 121 -2.25 -12.07 5.78
CA PRO A 121 -1.13 -12.92 6.16
C PRO A 121 -1.56 -14.35 6.49
N GLY A 122 -0.82 -15.35 5.99
CA GLY A 122 -1.15 -16.76 6.20
C GLY A 122 -2.24 -17.31 5.28
N TRP A 123 -2.80 -16.49 4.39
CA TRP A 123 -3.75 -16.92 3.37
C TRP A 123 -3.01 -17.06 2.04
N SER A 124 -3.27 -18.14 1.31
CA SER A 124 -2.81 -18.26 -0.08
C SER A 124 -3.76 -17.48 -0.97
N GLY A 125 -3.25 -16.45 -1.65
CA GLY A 125 -3.99 -15.77 -2.71
C GLY A 125 -4.37 -16.76 -3.81
N SER A 126 -5.42 -16.47 -4.58
CA SER A 126 -5.50 -17.09 -5.91
C SER A 126 -4.18 -16.72 -6.62
N GLY A 127 -3.49 -17.69 -7.23
CA GLY A 127 -2.15 -17.50 -7.81
C GLY A 127 -2.10 -16.55 -9.02
N SER A 128 -2.92 -15.50 -9.04
CA SER A 128 -2.95 -14.45 -10.03
C SER A 128 -1.66 -13.62 -9.94
N PRO A 129 -0.95 -13.39 -11.06
CA PRO A 129 0.24 -12.54 -11.11
C PRO A 129 0.03 -11.12 -10.59
N ASP A 130 -1.22 -10.64 -10.58
CA ASP A 130 -1.61 -9.29 -10.13
C ASP A 130 -2.09 -9.25 -8.67
N ALA A 131 -1.97 -10.35 -7.92
CA ALA A 131 -2.34 -10.39 -6.52
C ALA A 131 -1.47 -9.43 -5.69
N VAL A 132 -2.11 -8.49 -5.00
CA VAL A 132 -1.43 -7.58 -4.07
C VAL A 132 -1.04 -8.36 -2.81
N SER A 133 0.20 -8.22 -2.36
CA SER A 133 0.73 -8.96 -1.20
C SER A 133 1.36 -8.04 -0.16
N TRP A 134 1.28 -8.42 1.11
CA TRP A 134 2.01 -7.72 2.17
C TRP A 134 3.50 -8.07 2.11
N LEU A 135 4.36 -7.06 1.94
CA LEU A 135 5.80 -7.19 2.22
C LEU A 135 6.08 -7.07 3.71
N ARG A 136 5.34 -6.19 4.39
CA ARG A 136 5.34 -6.01 5.83
C ARG A 136 3.89 -5.86 6.26
N PRO A 137 3.26 -6.89 6.86
CA PRO A 137 1.86 -6.81 7.23
C PRO A 137 1.66 -5.90 8.45
N PRO A 138 0.49 -5.25 8.58
CA PRO A 138 0.08 -4.66 9.85
C PRO A 138 -0.07 -5.77 10.91
N GLU A 139 0.21 -5.44 12.17
CA GLU A 139 0.01 -6.37 13.30
C GLU A 139 -1.50 -6.46 13.60
N PRO A 140 -2.15 -7.64 13.46
CA PRO A 140 -3.57 -7.78 13.77
C PRO A 140 -3.88 -7.45 15.23
N GLY A 141 -5.01 -6.79 15.49
CA GLY A 141 -5.43 -6.43 16.86
C GLY A 141 -4.67 -5.26 17.49
N ARG A 142 -3.78 -4.59 16.75
CA ARG A 142 -3.13 -3.34 17.15
C ARG A 142 -3.57 -2.21 16.24
N GLU A 143 -3.86 -1.04 16.82
CA GLU A 143 -4.14 0.15 16.02
C GLU A 143 -2.96 0.43 15.08
N VAL A 144 -3.26 0.56 13.79
CA VAL A 144 -2.22 0.77 12.77
C VAL A 144 -1.74 2.21 12.80
N GLU A 145 -2.64 3.15 13.07
CA GLU A 145 -2.43 4.60 13.07
C GLU A 145 -1.16 5.04 13.81
N PRO A 146 -0.89 4.60 15.05
CA PRO A 146 0.33 5.00 15.75
C PRO A 146 1.62 4.48 15.10
N THR A 147 1.55 3.47 14.23
CA THR A 147 2.71 2.89 13.53
C THR A 147 2.93 3.48 12.15
N LEU A 148 2.04 4.38 11.69
CA LEU A 148 2.12 4.96 10.36
C LEU A 148 3.00 6.22 10.37
N PRO A 149 3.82 6.42 9.32
CA PRO A 149 4.48 7.70 9.09
C PRO A 149 3.48 8.86 9.06
N ALA A 150 3.68 9.84 9.95
CA ALA A 150 2.83 11.02 10.10
C ALA A 150 3.69 12.30 10.18
N MET A 151 3.04 13.47 10.11
CA MET A 151 3.72 14.73 10.38
C MET A 151 4.28 14.79 11.79
N ALA A 152 5.47 15.38 11.91
CA ALA A 152 6.17 15.51 13.17
C ALA A 152 5.49 16.59 14.06
N ALA A 153 4.40 16.21 14.73
CA ALA A 153 3.86 17.01 15.83
C ALA A 153 3.75 16.17 17.11
N VAL A 154 2.94 15.10 17.16
CA VAL A 154 2.80 14.27 18.38
C VAL A 154 2.29 12.88 17.99
N ALA A 155 3.13 12.02 17.39
CA ALA A 155 2.95 10.55 17.34
C ALA A 155 4.05 9.92 16.47
N GLY A 156 5.31 10.03 16.90
CA GLY A 156 6.31 9.06 16.45
C GLY A 156 6.10 7.78 17.24
N GLY A 157 5.11 6.96 16.88
CA GLY A 157 5.03 5.62 17.48
C GLY A 157 6.30 4.85 17.16
N VAL A 158 6.70 4.00 18.11
CA VAL A 158 7.96 3.25 18.08
C VAL A 158 8.05 2.43 16.78
N GLY A 159 8.72 2.96 15.73
CA GLY A 159 9.07 2.19 14.54
C GLY A 159 8.81 2.80 13.15
N ALA A 160 8.18 3.97 13.00
CA ALA A 160 7.98 4.63 11.70
C ALA A 160 8.78 5.95 11.55
N PRO A 161 9.29 6.29 10.34
CA PRO A 161 9.90 7.59 10.07
C PRO A 161 8.83 8.69 10.08
N CYS A 162 9.21 9.94 10.33
CA CYS A 162 8.30 11.06 10.07
C CYS A 162 8.03 11.20 8.57
N LEU A 163 6.85 11.72 8.23
CA LEU A 163 6.37 11.83 6.84
C LEU A 163 7.36 12.58 5.95
N VAL A 164 7.94 13.70 6.42
CA VAL A 164 8.96 14.46 5.68
C VAL A 164 10.13 13.59 5.22
N ARG A 165 10.71 12.77 6.12
CA ARG A 165 11.84 11.89 5.78
C ARG A 165 11.44 10.78 4.82
N LEU A 166 10.21 10.32 4.92
CA LEU A 166 9.65 9.34 3.99
C LEU A 166 9.51 9.93 2.59
N VAL A 167 8.90 11.10 2.48
CA VAL A 167 8.67 11.80 1.20
C VAL A 167 9.99 12.17 0.54
N ASP A 168 10.97 12.72 1.28
CA ASP A 168 12.31 13.01 0.75
C ASP A 168 12.99 11.76 0.15
N ALA A 169 12.96 10.65 0.89
CA ALA A 169 13.53 9.40 0.43
C ALA A 169 12.79 8.83 -0.78
N ALA A 170 11.45 8.87 -0.77
CA ALA A 170 10.64 8.41 -1.87
C ALA A 170 10.91 9.22 -3.14
N ALA A 171 10.90 10.55 -3.05
CA ALA A 171 11.17 11.44 -4.16
C ALA A 171 12.58 11.20 -4.74
N SER A 172 13.60 11.15 -3.89
CA SER A 172 14.98 10.89 -4.31
C SER A 172 15.14 9.55 -5.05
N GLU A 173 14.56 8.47 -4.52
CA GLU A 173 14.68 7.13 -5.11
C GLU A 173 13.83 6.98 -6.38
N CYS A 174 12.65 7.59 -6.42
CA CYS A 174 11.83 7.68 -7.61
C CYS A 174 12.57 8.38 -8.75
N HIS A 175 13.16 9.54 -8.46
CA HIS A 175 13.96 10.29 -9.42
C HIS A 175 15.14 9.45 -9.93
N ARG A 176 15.86 8.77 -9.04
CA ARG A 176 16.98 7.89 -9.41
C ARG A 176 16.55 6.75 -10.33
N VAL A 177 15.43 6.07 -10.02
CA VAL A 177 14.89 4.99 -10.87
C VAL A 177 14.53 5.52 -12.26
N ARG A 178 13.92 6.70 -12.34
CA ARG A 178 13.59 7.35 -13.62
C ARG A 178 14.85 7.65 -14.43
N LEU A 179 15.88 8.25 -13.83
CA LEU A 179 17.15 8.54 -14.51
C LEU A 179 17.82 7.27 -15.04
N LEU A 180 17.85 6.20 -14.23
CA LEU A 180 18.40 4.92 -14.64
C LEU A 180 17.60 4.27 -15.78
N GLY A 181 16.28 4.41 -15.78
CA GLY A 181 15.41 3.97 -16.86
C GLY A 181 15.70 4.70 -18.17
N ALA A 182 15.79 6.04 -18.11
CA ALA A 182 16.12 6.87 -19.27
C ALA A 182 17.50 6.53 -19.86
N TYR A 183 18.52 6.37 -19.00
CA TYR A 183 19.86 5.97 -19.44
C TYR A 183 19.88 4.60 -20.14
N ARG A 184 19.14 3.62 -19.60
CA ARG A 184 19.02 2.29 -20.22
C ARG A 184 18.35 2.34 -21.58
N ALA A 185 17.27 3.11 -21.71
CA ALA A 185 16.56 3.29 -22.99
C ALA A 185 17.47 3.93 -24.05
N GLN A 186 18.27 4.93 -23.68
CA GLN A 186 19.23 5.57 -24.58
C GLN A 186 20.30 4.59 -25.07
N ARG A 187 20.85 3.74 -24.19
CA ARG A 187 21.85 2.74 -24.62
C ARG A 187 21.29 1.73 -25.62
N LEU A 188 20.06 1.27 -25.40
CA LEU A 188 19.39 0.33 -26.31
C LEU A 188 19.11 0.97 -27.69
N ALA A 189 18.81 2.26 -27.73
CA ALA A 189 18.62 2.99 -28.99
C ALA A 189 19.93 3.30 -29.74
N SER A 190 21.08 3.17 -29.07
CA SER A 190 22.41 3.48 -29.61
C SER A 190 23.19 2.23 -30.05
N SER A 191 22.61 1.03 -29.90
CA SER A 191 23.20 -0.28 -30.24
C SER A 191 22.52 -0.86 -31.47
#